data_AF-A0A7Y5TAL0-F1
#
_entry.id   AF-A0A7Y5TAL0-F1
#
_cell.length_a   1.000
_cell.length_b   1.000
_cell.length_c   1.000
_cell.angle_alpha   90.00
_cell.angle_beta   90.00
_cell.angle_gamma   90.00
#
_symmetry.space_group_name_H-M   'P 1'
#
loop_
_entity.id
_entity.type
_entity.pdbx_description
1 polymer ?
#
loop_
_entity_poly.entity_id
_entity_poly.type
_entity_poly.pdbx_seq_one_letter_code
_entity_poly.pdbx_strand_id
1 'polypeptide(L)'
;NVAQPGPVLSFLPVLLIGILFGLAMDYEVFLVSRMREEFTHGRSAHDAIVSGVGHGSRVVVAAALIMIAVFAGFILVDDPVIKSMGFALAFGVLVDAFVVRLSLVPAVMSFLGDRAWWLPRWLDRVLPNVDIEGERLRAGDPAEERVPQLQH
;
A
#
# COMPACT_ATOMS: atom_id res chain seq x y z
N ASN A 1 -15.13 16.43 -44.34
CA ASN A 1 -14.00 16.88 -43.48
C ASN A 1 -13.69 15.78 -42.48
N VAL A 2 -12.75 14.91 -42.84
CA VAL A 2 -12.21 13.91 -41.92
C VAL A 2 -11.30 14.64 -40.93
N ALA A 3 -11.80 14.85 -39.71
CA ALA A 3 -10.97 15.26 -38.60
C ALA A 3 -9.99 14.10 -38.35
N GLN A 4 -8.75 14.26 -38.84
CA GLN A 4 -7.65 13.37 -38.48
C GLN A 4 -7.45 13.51 -36.97
N PRO A 5 -7.76 12.49 -36.15
CA PRO A 5 -7.32 12.51 -34.77
C PRO A 5 -5.81 12.32 -34.82
N GLY A 6 -5.08 13.42 -34.71
CA GLY A 6 -3.62 13.39 -34.64
C GLY A 6 -3.12 12.57 -33.43
N PRO A 7 -1.79 12.46 -33.25
CA PRO A 7 -1.07 11.57 -32.33
C PRO A 7 -1.59 11.44 -30.88
N VAL A 8 -2.47 12.37 -30.46
CA VAL A 8 -3.20 12.39 -29.20
C VAL A 8 -3.88 11.07 -28.88
N LEU A 9 -4.63 10.47 -29.81
CA LEU A 9 -5.33 9.21 -29.55
C LEU A 9 -4.40 8.01 -29.32
N SER A 10 -3.16 8.04 -29.83
CA SER A 10 -2.22 6.94 -29.72
C SER A 10 -1.46 6.91 -28.39
N PHE A 11 -1.23 8.06 -27.75
CA PHE A 11 -0.53 8.11 -26.45
C PHE A 11 -1.47 8.07 -25.25
N LEU A 12 -2.76 8.35 -25.43
CA LEU A 12 -3.76 8.32 -24.34
C LEU A 12 -3.81 6.98 -23.58
N PRO A 13 -3.82 5.80 -24.24
CA PRO A 13 -3.80 4.53 -23.51
C PRO A 13 -2.52 4.33 -22.69
N VAL A 14 -1.37 4.72 -23.25
CA VAL A 14 -0.07 4.62 -22.56
C VAL A 14 -0.05 5.53 -21.33
N LEU A 15 -0.56 6.76 -21.47
CA LEU A 15 -0.69 7.71 -20.37
C LEU A 15 -1.64 7.19 -19.28
N LEU A 16 -2.80 6.66 -19.66
CA LEU A 16 -3.78 6.10 -18.73
C LEU A 16 -3.19 4.92 -17.95
N ILE A 17 -2.51 4.00 -18.63
CA ILE A 17 -1.83 2.87 -17.99
C ILE A 17 -0.75 3.38 -17.03
N GLY A 18 0.08 4.33 -17.46
CA GLY A 18 1.13 4.92 -16.61
C GLY A 18 0.57 5.60 -15.36
N ILE A 19 -0.52 6.36 -15.50
CA ILE A 19 -1.20 7.01 -14.38
C ILE A 19 -1.80 5.95 -13.45
N LEU A 20 -2.60 5.01 -13.96
CA LEU A 20 -3.23 3.97 -13.14
C LEU A 20 -2.20 3.11 -12.41
N PHE A 21 -1.11 2.74 -13.08
CA PHE A 21 -0.04 1.97 -12.48
C PHE A 21 0.68 2.75 -11.38
N GLY A 22 1.02 4.02 -11.63
CA GLY A 22 1.63 4.90 -10.62
C GLY A 22 0.75 5.07 -9.38
N LEU A 23 -0.55 5.26 -9.59
CA LEU A 23 -1.58 5.40 -8.55
C LEU A 23 -1.95 4.09 -7.85
N ALA A 24 -1.52 2.94 -8.36
CA ALA A 24 -1.75 1.65 -7.72
C ALA A 24 -0.58 1.28 -6.81
N MET A 25 0.65 1.60 -7.22
CA MET A 25 1.90 1.23 -6.52
C MET A 25 2.04 1.87 -5.14
N ASP A 26 1.67 3.14 -5.02
CA ASP A 26 1.77 3.93 -3.78
C ASP A 26 1.03 3.27 -2.61
N TYR A 27 -0.15 2.71 -2.85
CA TYR A 27 -0.91 2.01 -1.81
C TYR A 27 -0.55 0.52 -1.67
N GLU A 28 -0.11 -0.15 -2.74
CA GLU A 28 0.22 -1.58 -2.65
C GLU A 28 1.43 -1.76 -1.75
N VAL A 29 2.44 -0.93 -1.94
CA VAL A 29 3.64 -0.92 -1.10
C VAL A 29 3.27 -0.60 0.34
N PHE A 30 2.37 0.38 0.58
CA PHE A 30 1.95 0.73 1.93
C PHE A 30 1.22 -0.43 2.64
N LEU A 31 0.25 -1.05 1.96
CA LEU A 31 -0.53 -2.15 2.51
C LEU A 31 0.35 -3.37 2.81
N VAL A 32 1.20 -3.77 1.85
CA VAL A 32 2.09 -4.92 2.00
C VAL A 32 3.16 -4.66 3.05
N SER A 33 3.71 -3.44 3.12
CA SER A 33 4.67 -3.07 4.16
C SER A 33 4.07 -3.23 5.55
N ARG A 34 2.81 -2.81 5.74
CA ARG A 34 2.13 -2.95 7.03
C ARG A 34 1.83 -4.40 7.40
N MET A 35 1.41 -5.21 6.43
CA MET A 35 1.28 -6.66 6.65
C MET A 35 2.64 -7.29 7.01
N ARG A 36 3.72 -6.84 6.37
CA ARG A 36 5.09 -7.31 6.63
C ARG A 36 5.55 -6.95 8.03
N GLU A 37 5.32 -5.72 8.45
CA GLU A 37 5.62 -5.24 9.80
C GLU A 37 4.97 -6.15 10.84
N GLU A 38 3.68 -6.44 10.68
CA GLU A 38 2.94 -7.32 11.59
C GLU A 38 3.46 -8.76 11.60
N PHE A 39 3.89 -9.28 10.44
CA PHE A 39 4.53 -10.59 10.34
C PHE A 39 5.90 -10.62 11.02
N THR A 40 6.72 -9.57 10.84
CA THR A 40 8.06 -9.48 11.46
C THR A 40 8.00 -9.34 12.99
N HIS A 41 6.91 -8.82 13.53
CA HIS A 41 6.64 -8.78 14.98
C HIS A 41 6.18 -10.13 15.56
N GLY A 42 6.25 -11.22 14.78
CA GLY A 42 6.02 -12.59 15.26
C GLY A 42 4.58 -13.08 15.16
N ARG A 43 3.70 -12.36 14.45
CA ARG A 43 2.34 -12.86 14.17
C ARG A 43 2.37 -13.91 13.06
N SER A 44 1.41 -14.84 13.10
CA SER A 44 1.21 -15.80 12.01
C SER A 44 0.93 -15.07 10.70
N ALA A 45 1.29 -15.66 9.54
CA ALA A 45 1.05 -15.02 8.23
C ALA A 45 -0.41 -14.62 8.03
N HIS A 46 -1.35 -15.43 8.50
CA HIS A 46 -2.77 -15.14 8.42
C HIS A 46 -3.16 -13.94 9.30
N ASP A 47 -2.71 -13.91 10.55
CA ASP A 47 -3.05 -12.83 11.49
C ASP A 47 -2.41 -11.49 11.10
N ALA A 48 -1.21 -11.54 10.50
CA ALA A 48 -0.54 -10.37 9.94
C ALA A 48 -1.33 -9.74 8.79
N ILE A 49 -1.91 -10.57 7.90
CA ILE A 49 -2.77 -10.10 6.81
C ILE A 49 -4.07 -9.51 7.38
N VAL A 50 -4.76 -10.24 8.27
CA VAL A 50 -6.02 -9.78 8.87
C VAL A 50 -5.82 -8.46 9.62
N SER A 51 -4.78 -8.35 10.44
CA SER A 51 -4.49 -7.13 11.18
C SER A 51 -4.04 -5.99 10.27
N GLY A 52 -3.15 -6.25 9.31
CA GLY A 52 -2.66 -5.25 8.36
C GLY A 52 -3.78 -4.64 7.51
N VAL A 53 -4.69 -5.49 7.00
CA VAL A 53 -5.88 -5.04 6.27
C VAL A 53 -6.87 -4.35 7.20
N GLY A 54 -7.15 -4.92 8.38
CA GLY A 54 -8.11 -4.37 9.34
C GLY A 54 -7.79 -2.93 9.73
N HIS A 55 -6.54 -2.64 10.04
CA HIS A 55 -6.11 -1.29 10.41
C HIS A 55 -5.90 -0.35 9.21
N GLY A 56 -5.62 -0.88 8.02
CA GLY A 56 -5.34 -0.08 6.81
C GLY A 56 -6.56 0.21 5.94
N SER A 57 -7.60 -0.63 6.01
CA SER A 57 -8.75 -0.61 5.09
C SER A 57 -9.50 0.72 5.07
N ARG A 58 -9.71 1.36 6.23
CA ARG A 58 -10.42 2.64 6.31
C ARG A 58 -9.70 3.77 5.59
N VAL A 59 -8.37 3.81 5.71
CA VAL A 59 -7.53 4.81 5.03
C VAL A 59 -7.58 4.60 3.52
N VAL A 60 -7.48 3.34 3.09
CA VAL A 60 -7.56 2.96 1.67
C VAL A 60 -8.91 3.35 1.06
N VAL A 61 -10.01 3.04 1.73
CA VAL A 61 -11.35 3.41 1.23
C VAL A 61 -11.53 4.92 1.15
N ALA A 62 -11.06 5.67 2.17
CA ALA A 62 -11.14 7.13 2.15
C ALA A 62 -10.34 7.73 0.97
N ALA A 63 -9.12 7.26 0.75
CA ALA A 63 -8.31 7.67 -0.39
C ALA A 63 -8.95 7.34 -1.74
N ALA A 64 -9.47 6.11 -1.89
CA ALA A 64 -10.14 5.68 -3.11
C ALA A 64 -11.35 6.56 -3.43
N LEU A 65 -12.16 6.90 -2.43
CA LEU A 65 -13.30 7.80 -2.59
C LEU A 65 -12.89 9.19 -3.08
N ILE A 66 -11.82 9.76 -2.52
CA ILE A 66 -11.31 11.07 -2.95
C ILE A 66 -10.84 11.00 -4.41
N MET A 67 -10.09 9.97 -4.79
CA MET A 67 -9.58 9.81 -6.16
C MET A 67 -10.71 9.62 -7.18
N ILE A 68 -11.70 8.79 -6.84
CA ILE A 68 -12.91 8.61 -7.67
C ILE A 68 -13.64 9.95 -7.83
N ALA A 69 -13.79 10.74 -6.75
CA ALA A 69 -14.44 12.04 -6.82
C ALA A 69 -13.68 13.03 -7.73
N VAL A 70 -12.35 13.07 -7.64
CA VAL A 70 -11.50 13.92 -8.49
C VAL A 70 -11.68 13.55 -9.98
N PHE A 71 -11.59 12.26 -10.33
CA PHE A 71 -11.73 11.82 -11.71
C PHE A 71 -13.17 11.88 -12.23
N ALA A 72 -14.17 11.67 -11.37
CA ALA A 72 -15.56 11.89 -11.71
C ALA A 72 -15.83 13.36 -12.05
N GLY A 73 -15.12 14.30 -11.42
CA GLY A 73 -15.17 15.73 -11.77
C GLY A 73 -14.82 16.00 -13.24
N PHE A 74 -13.94 15.21 -13.86
CA PHE A 74 -13.59 15.37 -15.28
C PHE A 74 -14.72 14.96 -16.23
N ILE A 75 -15.73 14.23 -15.76
CA ILE A 75 -16.92 13.88 -16.55
C ILE A 75 -17.80 15.12 -16.79
N LEU A 76 -17.66 16.17 -15.98
CA LEU A 76 -18.39 17.44 -16.15
C LEU A 76 -17.78 18.35 -17.23
N VAL A 77 -16.61 17.99 -17.76
CA VAL A 77 -15.93 18.77 -18.81
C VAL A 77 -16.58 18.50 -20.17
N ASP A 78 -16.70 19.54 -21.00
CA ASP A 78 -17.32 19.46 -22.33
C ASP A 78 -16.46 18.75 -23.39
N ASP A 79 -15.15 18.67 -23.16
CA ASP A 79 -14.21 17.99 -24.05
C ASP A 79 -14.41 16.45 -24.00
N PRO A 80 -14.75 15.80 -25.14
CA PRO A 80 -14.98 14.36 -25.18
C PRO A 80 -13.76 13.51 -24.80
N VAL A 81 -12.55 13.99 -25.09
CA VAL A 81 -11.30 13.30 -24.76
C VAL A 81 -11.12 13.31 -23.24
N ILE A 82 -11.23 14.49 -22.61
CA ILE A 82 -11.08 14.63 -21.16
C ILE A 82 -12.16 13.84 -20.42
N LYS A 83 -13.40 13.89 -20.89
CA LYS A 83 -14.52 13.12 -20.33
C LYS A 83 -14.25 11.60 -20.39
N SER A 84 -13.76 11.10 -21.52
CA SER A 84 -13.44 9.67 -21.67
C SER A 84 -12.28 9.23 -20.76
N MET A 85 -11.26 10.06 -20.60
CA MET A 85 -10.15 9.81 -19.68
C MET A 85 -10.61 9.81 -18.22
N GLY A 86 -11.41 10.80 -17.83
CA GLY A 86 -11.97 10.90 -16.49
C GLY A 86 -12.79 9.67 -16.10
N PHE A 87 -13.64 9.21 -17.01
CA PHE A 87 -14.39 7.98 -16.80
C PHE A 87 -13.48 6.74 -16.68
N ALA A 88 -12.51 6.59 -17.59
CA ALA A 88 -11.58 5.47 -17.57
C ALA A 88 -10.74 5.44 -16.28
N LEU A 89 -10.25 6.59 -15.81
CA LEU A 89 -9.49 6.71 -14.57
C LEU A 89 -10.35 6.45 -13.34
N ALA A 90 -11.56 7.03 -13.27
CA ALA A 90 -12.48 6.80 -12.15
C ALA A 90 -12.85 5.32 -12.03
N PHE A 91 -13.17 4.67 -13.16
CA PHE A 91 -13.47 3.24 -13.19
C PHE A 91 -12.25 2.39 -12.86
N GLY A 92 -11.08 2.72 -13.42
CA GLY A 92 -9.83 2.00 -13.16
C GLY A 92 -9.45 2.01 -11.68
N VAL A 93 -9.52 3.19 -11.04
CA VAL A 93 -9.25 3.34 -9.60
C VAL A 93 -10.30 2.62 -8.76
N LEU A 94 -11.58 2.66 -9.14
CA LEU A 94 -12.63 1.92 -8.44
C LEU A 94 -12.33 0.41 -8.46
N VAL A 95 -12.01 -0.15 -9.63
CA VAL A 95 -11.67 -1.57 -9.74
C VAL A 95 -10.38 -1.89 -8.96
N ASP A 96 -9.33 -1.09 -9.10
CA ASP A 96 -8.08 -1.29 -8.36
C ASP A 96 -8.31 -1.30 -6.85
N ALA A 97 -8.95 -0.26 -6.30
CA ALA A 97 -9.12 -0.11 -4.86
C ALA A 97 -9.96 -1.24 -4.24
N PHE A 98 -11.02 -1.70 -4.91
CA PHE A 98 -11.93 -2.69 -4.33
C PHE A 98 -11.63 -4.12 -4.76
N VAL A 99 -11.42 -4.36 -6.06
CA VAL A 99 -11.22 -5.71 -6.59
C VAL A 99 -9.78 -6.15 -6.37
N VAL A 100 -8.81 -5.31 -6.71
CA VAL A 100 -7.40 -5.69 -6.58
C VAL A 100 -6.98 -5.58 -5.11
N ARG A 101 -7.10 -4.41 -4.52
CA ARG A 101 -6.45 -4.09 -3.24
C ARG A 101 -7.17 -4.63 -2.01
N LEU A 102 -8.50 -4.61 -1.98
CA LEU A 102 -9.27 -5.13 -0.84
C LEU A 102 -9.64 -6.61 -0.95
N SER A 103 -9.58 -7.20 -2.15
CA SER A 103 -9.97 -8.59 -2.37
C SER A 103 -8.81 -9.45 -2.88
N LEU A 104 -8.23 -9.13 -4.04
CA LEU A 104 -7.22 -9.98 -4.66
C LEU A 104 -5.92 -10.03 -3.86
N VAL A 105 -5.39 -8.89 -3.41
CA VAL A 105 -4.11 -8.82 -2.69
C VAL A 105 -4.17 -9.63 -1.38
N PRO A 106 -5.16 -9.44 -0.48
CA PRO A 106 -5.27 -10.26 0.73
C PRO A 106 -5.51 -11.74 0.42
N ALA A 107 -6.31 -12.05 -0.62
CA ALA A 107 -6.58 -13.43 -1.01
C ALA A 107 -5.32 -14.15 -1.52
N VAL A 108 -4.53 -13.50 -2.37
CA VAL A 108 -3.27 -14.05 -2.89
C VAL A 108 -2.26 -14.22 -1.75
N MET A 109 -2.12 -13.23 -0.87
CA MET A 109 -1.23 -13.32 0.29
C MET A 109 -1.65 -14.46 1.24
N SER A 110 -2.96 -14.59 1.49
CA SER A 110 -3.50 -15.67 2.33
C SER A 110 -3.29 -17.04 1.69
N PHE A 111 -3.46 -17.14 0.36
CA PHE A 111 -3.24 -18.36 -0.40
C PHE A 111 -1.76 -18.77 -0.45
N LEU A 112 -0.84 -17.82 -0.59
CA LEU A 112 0.60 -18.08 -0.56
C LEU A 112 1.11 -18.39 0.86
N GLY A 113 0.41 -17.91 1.90
CA GLY A 113 0.75 -18.14 3.31
C GLY A 113 2.20 -17.74 3.62
N ASP A 114 2.94 -18.63 4.28
CA ASP A 114 4.34 -18.39 4.66
C ASP A 114 5.29 -18.20 3.46
N ARG A 115 4.93 -18.71 2.27
CA ARG A 115 5.75 -18.50 1.06
C ARG A 115 5.68 -17.06 0.55
N ALA A 116 4.63 -16.31 0.85
CA ALA A 116 4.54 -14.90 0.50
C ALA A 116 5.69 -14.08 1.12
N TRP A 117 6.20 -14.55 2.26
CA TRP A 117 7.22 -13.89 3.07
C TRP A 117 8.64 -14.44 2.82
N TRP A 118 8.81 -15.36 1.87
CA TRP A 118 10.11 -15.98 1.63
C TRP A 118 11.08 -14.99 0.98
N LEU A 119 12.09 -14.59 1.74
CA LEU A 119 13.20 -13.76 1.28
C LEU A 119 14.42 -14.63 0.94
N PRO A 120 14.96 -14.53 -0.29
CA PRO A 120 16.21 -15.21 -0.64
C PRO A 120 17.34 -14.77 0.29
N ARG A 121 18.14 -15.71 0.80
CA ARG A 121 19.21 -15.46 1.78
C ARG A 121 20.28 -14.45 1.33
N TRP A 122 20.44 -14.23 0.02
CA TRP A 122 21.34 -13.22 -0.51
C TRP A 122 20.79 -11.80 -0.32
N LEU A 123 19.46 -11.62 -0.41
CA LEU A 123 18.79 -10.35 -0.23
C LEU A 123 18.66 -10.00 1.25
N ASP A 124 18.40 -11.01 2.10
CA ASP A 124 18.43 -10.88 3.57
C ASP A 124 19.79 -10.42 4.10
N ARG A 125 20.88 -10.79 3.40
CA ARG A 125 22.25 -10.35 3.75
C ARG A 125 22.58 -8.93 3.29
N VAL A 126 21.86 -8.41 2.29
CA VAL A 126 22.04 -7.05 1.74
C VAL A 126 21.12 -6.06 2.44
N LEU A 127 19.94 -6.50 2.90
CA LEU A 127 19.02 -5.70 3.70
C LEU A 127 19.63 -5.45 5.10
N PRO A 128 20.03 -4.21 5.43
CA PRO A 128 20.47 -3.90 6.78
C PRO A 128 19.30 -4.09 7.74
N ASN A 129 19.55 -4.73 8.88
CA ASN A 129 18.51 -4.93 9.90
C ASN A 129 18.15 -3.55 10.49
N VAL A 130 17.09 -2.94 9.98
CA VAL A 130 16.59 -1.65 10.50
C VAL A 130 15.81 -1.97 11.78
N ASP A 131 16.55 -2.20 12.87
CA ASP A 131 16.01 -2.16 14.24
C ASP A 131 15.53 -0.72 14.50
N ILE A 132 14.29 -0.41 14.12
CA ILE A 132 13.63 0.87 14.42
C ILE A 132 13.27 0.95 15.90
N GLU A 133 12.97 -0.19 16.52
CA GLU A 133 12.81 -0.32 17.96
C GLU A 133 14.18 -0.51 18.63
N GLY A 134 14.63 0.50 19.38
CA GLY A 134 15.84 0.46 20.23
C GLY A 134 15.73 -0.50 21.43
N GLU A 135 15.19 -1.70 21.26
CA GLU A 135 15.04 -2.74 22.29
C GLU A 135 16.40 -3.15 22.88
N ARG A 136 17.50 -2.99 22.13
CA ARG A 136 18.87 -3.27 22.62
C ARG A 136 19.43 -2.21 23.57
N LEU A 137 18.80 -1.02 23.67
CA LEU A 137 19.20 0.02 24.63
C LEU A 137 18.38 -0.03 25.92
N ARG A 138 17.21 -0.69 25.93
CA ARG A 138 16.37 -0.87 27.14
C ARG A 138 16.74 -2.07 28.00
N ALA A 139 17.32 -3.12 27.40
CA ALA A 139 17.77 -4.31 28.13
C ALA A 139 19.13 -4.11 28.87
N GLY A 140 19.67 -2.88 28.87
CA GLY A 140 21.05 -2.58 29.25
C GLY A 140 21.24 -1.61 30.41
N ASP A 141 20.26 -1.40 31.29
CA ASP A 141 20.51 -0.66 32.53
C ASP A 141 20.11 -1.44 33.79
N PRO A 142 21.06 -2.17 34.41
CA PRO A 142 20.90 -2.71 35.76
C PRO A 142 21.31 -1.73 36.88
N ALA A 143 21.45 -0.42 36.65
CA ALA A 143 22.20 0.46 37.55
C ALA A 143 21.50 1.75 38.03
N GLU A 144 20.27 1.66 38.52
CA GLU A 144 19.65 2.67 39.42
C GLU A 144 18.59 1.91 40.25
N GLU A 145 18.53 1.86 41.58
CA GLU A 145 19.12 2.68 42.62
C GLU A 145 18.95 1.88 43.94
N ARG A 146 20.03 1.29 44.47
CA ARG A 146 20.03 0.73 45.84
C ARG A 146 20.15 1.90 46.81
N VAL A 147 19.02 2.49 47.19
CA VAL A 147 18.96 3.45 48.31
C VAL A 147 19.19 2.67 49.61
N PRO A 148 20.26 2.94 50.38
CA PRO A 148 20.44 2.31 51.68
C PRO A 148 19.37 2.84 52.64
N GLN A 149 18.59 1.93 53.23
CA GLN A 149 17.74 2.27 54.37
C GLN A 149 18.63 2.70 55.54
N LEU A 150 18.72 4.01 55.77
CA LEU A 150 19.24 4.57 57.00
C LEU A 150 18.22 4.28 58.11
N GLN A 151 18.51 3.26 58.90
CA GLN A 151 17.96 3.12 60.24
C GLN A 151 18.42 4.31 61.08
N HIS A 152 17.48 5.13 61.55
CA HIS A 152 17.54 5.79 62.84
C HIS A 152 16.13 6.18 63.30
#